data_AF-A0A1M5ZEZ7-F1
#
_entry.id   AF-A0A1M5ZEZ7-F1
#
_cell.length_a   1.000
_cell.length_b   1.000
_cell.length_c   1.000
_cell.angle_alpha   90.00
_cell.angle_beta   90.00
_cell.angle_gamma   90.00
#
_symmetry.space_group_name_H-M   'P 1'
#
loop_
_entity.id
_entity.type
_entity.pdbx_description
1 polymer ?
#
loop_
_entity_poly.entity_id
_entity_poly.type
_entity_poly.pdbx_seq_one_letter_code
_entity_poly.pdbx_strand_id
1 'polypeptide(L)'
;MKTPRLLIILLTMHLLQACSLPVSSPQPGKRDVSLENLANIKTPDILFRGRITIGPKSSSFSPCGSRQQYLLHLTPAMQRTLMTMAKTPYQEIYGEVFGHLAIPSLTGYNADFQAMLVTKQLNYATPDSLKSCSQAYQPTQASGIKPVWSVMLSGQKVIATLPGQTNQQWHLQQIQTQADRRLYLTSQGQLSLTPETCRPDKSQVYGWTATLTHNKQRRYGCARLSNIDASRSWVGTYFASSTKSNNFSVTLHLYPDHSARTLYTYTNDPAPLIETGFWQALNDHQVQVVMTQHQQQYLLSQRIFSRDGDKLHTQKEQVGAQIYQINNGGLTLYREKK
;
A
#
# COMPACT_ATOMS: atom_id res chain seq x y z
N MET A 1 45.56 10.74 -71.23
CA MET A 1 44.42 9.94 -70.70
C MET A 1 44.34 10.15 -69.20
N LYS A 2 43.17 10.59 -68.70
CA LYS A 2 42.46 10.26 -67.43
C LYS A 2 43.36 9.87 -66.23
N THR A 3 43.35 10.45 -65.03
CA THR A 3 42.37 11.24 -64.23
C THR A 3 43.12 11.75 -62.98
N PRO A 4 42.75 12.89 -62.34
CA PRO A 4 43.42 13.37 -61.13
C PRO A 4 42.83 12.72 -59.87
N ARG A 5 43.68 12.27 -58.95
CA ARG A 5 43.28 11.80 -57.61
C ARG A 5 43.10 12.99 -56.67
N LEU A 6 41.84 13.20 -56.30
CA LEU A 6 41.38 14.08 -55.22
C LEU A 6 41.97 13.59 -53.88
N LEU A 7 42.70 14.45 -53.18
CA LEU A 7 43.13 14.22 -51.80
C LEU A 7 42.04 14.78 -50.87
N ILE A 8 41.24 13.90 -50.27
CA ILE A 8 40.23 14.27 -49.26
C ILE A 8 40.88 14.18 -47.88
N ILE A 9 40.94 15.34 -47.21
CA ILE A 9 41.32 15.52 -45.82
C ILE A 9 40.19 14.98 -44.95
N LEU A 10 40.42 13.91 -44.18
CA LEU A 10 39.51 13.46 -43.13
C LEU A 10 39.99 14.00 -41.77
N LEU A 11 39.28 15.02 -41.30
CA LEU A 11 39.37 15.59 -39.97
C LEU A 11 38.58 14.68 -39.00
N THR A 12 39.27 13.90 -38.16
CA THR A 12 38.61 13.06 -37.13
C THR A 12 38.27 13.92 -35.91
N MET A 13 37.05 14.45 -35.89
CA MET A 13 36.42 15.05 -34.71
C MET A 13 35.96 13.91 -33.77
N HIS A 14 36.67 13.66 -32.67
CA HIS A 14 36.25 12.71 -31.64
C HIS A 14 35.27 13.38 -30.67
N LEU A 15 33.99 13.08 -30.87
CA LEU A 15 32.92 13.37 -29.92
C LEU A 15 33.12 12.53 -28.65
N LEU A 16 33.38 13.20 -27.53
CA LEU A 16 33.32 12.62 -26.19
C LEU A 16 31.87 12.18 -25.91
N GLN A 17 31.59 10.89 -26.04
CA GLN A 17 30.35 10.30 -25.52
C GLN A 17 30.53 10.05 -24.01
N ALA A 18 29.89 10.90 -23.20
CA ALA A 18 29.66 10.62 -21.79
C ALA A 18 28.56 9.55 -21.68
N CYS A 19 28.96 8.31 -21.39
CA CYS A 19 28.01 7.27 -20.98
C CYS A 19 27.47 7.61 -19.58
N SER A 20 26.22 8.05 -19.52
CA SER A 20 25.41 8.05 -18.30
C SER A 20 25.22 6.60 -17.84
N LEU A 21 25.92 6.20 -16.79
CA LEU A 21 25.66 4.92 -16.13
C LEU A 21 24.32 5.01 -15.40
N PRO A 22 23.39 4.06 -15.58
CA PRO A 22 22.25 3.93 -14.69
C PRO A 22 22.75 3.50 -13.30
N VAL A 23 22.31 4.22 -12.28
CA VAL A 23 22.43 3.82 -10.87
C VAL A 23 21.55 2.58 -10.68
N SER A 24 22.12 1.40 -10.94
CA SER A 24 21.57 0.15 -10.47
C SER A 24 21.95 0.03 -9.00
N SER A 25 20.98 0.28 -8.12
CA SER A 25 21.05 -0.28 -6.78
C SER A 25 20.98 -1.81 -6.91
N PRO A 26 21.80 -2.57 -6.18
CA PRO A 26 21.62 -4.01 -6.12
C PRO A 26 20.29 -4.27 -5.40
N GLN A 27 19.29 -4.77 -6.13
CA GLN A 27 18.09 -5.34 -5.52
C GLN A 27 18.53 -6.59 -4.75
N PRO A 28 18.32 -6.66 -3.42
CA PRO A 28 18.46 -7.92 -2.71
C PRO A 28 17.49 -8.92 -3.35
N GLY A 29 17.98 -10.12 -3.68
CA GLY A 29 17.22 -11.14 -4.41
C GLY A 29 15.81 -11.31 -3.84
N LYS A 30 14.81 -10.84 -4.59
CA LYS A 30 13.40 -10.97 -4.22
C LYS A 30 13.05 -12.46 -4.29
N ARG A 31 12.86 -13.10 -3.14
CA ARG A 31 12.29 -14.45 -3.09
C ARG A 31 10.80 -14.35 -3.31
N ASP A 32 10.33 -15.04 -4.34
CA ASP A 32 8.90 -15.21 -4.59
C ASP A 32 8.24 -15.96 -3.44
N VAL A 33 7.08 -15.47 -3.05
CA VAL A 33 6.19 -16.08 -2.06
C VAL A 33 5.44 -17.22 -2.72
N SER A 34 5.38 -18.37 -2.04
CA SER A 34 4.61 -19.54 -2.47
C SER A 34 3.61 -19.96 -1.39
N LEU A 35 2.53 -20.65 -1.78
CA LEU A 35 1.47 -21.06 -0.85
C LEU A 35 2.01 -21.97 0.27
N GLU A 36 2.98 -22.82 -0.06
CA GLU A 36 3.59 -23.79 0.87
C GLU A 36 4.36 -23.10 2.01
N ASN A 37 4.81 -21.86 1.80
CA ASN A 37 5.64 -21.12 2.74
C ASN A 37 4.92 -19.92 3.35
N LEU A 38 3.62 -19.74 3.11
CA LEU A 38 2.85 -18.57 3.58
C LEU A 38 2.98 -18.34 5.09
N ALA A 39 2.95 -19.41 5.90
CA ALA A 39 3.08 -19.30 7.35
C ALA A 39 4.44 -18.73 7.81
N ASN A 40 5.47 -18.84 6.97
CA ASN A 40 6.84 -18.41 7.27
C ASN A 40 7.17 -17.04 6.64
N ILE A 41 6.21 -16.40 5.97
CA ILE A 41 6.44 -15.16 5.24
C ILE A 41 5.84 -14.00 6.01
N LYS A 42 6.67 -12.98 6.23
CA LYS A 42 6.23 -11.72 6.81
C LYS A 42 5.51 -10.91 5.74
N THR A 43 4.19 -10.86 5.83
CA THR A 43 3.37 -9.99 4.97
C THR A 43 3.82 -8.53 5.12
N PRO A 44 4.07 -7.80 4.03
CA PRO A 44 4.40 -6.39 4.11
C PRO A 44 3.27 -5.59 4.74
N ASP A 45 3.63 -4.59 5.54
CA ASP A 45 2.65 -3.64 6.03
C ASP A 45 2.33 -2.63 4.94
N ILE A 46 1.04 -2.50 4.63
CA ILE A 46 0.49 -1.48 3.74
C ILE A 46 -0.29 -0.46 4.56
N LEU A 47 -0.48 0.73 3.99
CA LEU A 47 -1.19 1.81 4.66
C LEU A 47 -2.68 1.76 4.32
N PHE A 48 -3.50 1.67 5.35
CA PHE A 48 -4.95 1.82 5.25
C PHE A 48 -5.37 3.20 5.77
N ARG A 49 -6.29 3.87 5.07
CA ARG A 49 -6.96 5.08 5.57
C ARG A 49 -8.47 4.87 5.64
N GLY A 50 -9.08 5.27 6.74
CA GLY A 50 -10.47 4.92 6.99
C GLY A 50 -11.03 5.48 8.28
N ARG A 51 -12.23 5.02 8.59
CA ARG A 51 -12.95 5.30 9.82
C ARG A 51 -12.69 4.15 10.79
N ILE A 52 -12.24 4.48 11.98
CA ILE A 52 -12.03 3.53 13.08
C ILE A 52 -13.18 3.69 14.06
N THR A 53 -13.88 2.59 14.33
CA THR A 53 -14.90 2.51 15.39
C THR A 53 -14.33 1.71 16.54
N ILE A 54 -14.15 2.36 17.69
CA ILE A 54 -13.45 1.77 18.84
C ILE A 54 -14.46 1.35 19.89
N GLY A 55 -14.48 0.06 20.19
CA GLY A 55 -15.24 -0.50 21.28
C GLY A 55 -14.35 -1.14 22.35
N PRO A 56 -14.89 -1.35 23.56
CA PRO A 56 -14.16 -2.01 24.65
C PRO A 56 -13.88 -3.49 24.37
N LYS A 57 -14.70 -4.16 23.55
CA LYS A 57 -14.56 -5.60 23.22
C LYS A 57 -14.12 -5.86 21.79
N SER A 58 -14.56 -5.02 20.86
CA SER A 58 -14.26 -5.14 19.43
C SER A 58 -14.10 -3.75 18.84
N SER A 59 -13.22 -3.63 17.85
CA SER A 59 -13.04 -2.43 17.05
C SER A 59 -13.14 -2.80 15.59
N SER A 60 -13.61 -1.88 14.76
CA SER A 60 -13.70 -2.08 13.31
C SER A 60 -13.02 -0.96 12.55
N PHE A 61 -12.65 -1.27 11.31
CA PHE A 61 -12.06 -0.34 10.36
C PHE A 61 -12.87 -0.36 9.08
N SER A 62 -13.34 0.82 8.64
CA SER A 62 -14.02 1.00 7.36
C SER A 62 -13.14 1.86 6.44
N PRO A 63 -12.57 1.31 5.35
CA PRO A 63 -11.81 2.11 4.39
C PRO A 63 -12.62 3.31 3.88
N CYS A 64 -11.96 4.45 3.64
CA CYS A 64 -12.64 5.62 3.11
C CYS A 64 -13.31 5.32 1.76
N GLY A 65 -14.58 5.73 1.61
CA GLY A 65 -15.35 5.49 0.38
C GLY A 65 -15.89 4.06 0.22
N SER A 66 -15.70 3.20 1.23
CA SER A 66 -16.19 1.82 1.22
C SER A 66 -17.32 1.59 2.23
N ARG A 67 -18.15 0.59 1.92
CA ARG A 67 -19.10 -0.03 2.87
C ARG A 67 -18.52 -1.25 3.56
N GLN A 68 -17.34 -1.71 3.15
CA GLN A 68 -16.63 -2.83 3.75
C GLN A 68 -16.16 -2.46 5.15
N GLN A 69 -16.16 -3.46 6.02
CA GLN A 69 -15.63 -3.36 7.37
C GLN A 69 -14.67 -4.51 7.63
N TYR A 70 -13.57 -4.19 8.30
CA TYR A 70 -12.60 -5.16 8.78
C TYR A 70 -12.60 -5.19 10.30
N LEU A 71 -12.39 -6.38 10.86
CA LEU A 71 -12.09 -6.51 12.28
C LEU A 71 -10.76 -5.82 12.54
N LEU A 72 -10.71 -4.86 13.44
CA LEU A 72 -9.50 -4.11 13.70
C LEU A 72 -8.77 -4.69 14.91
N HIS A 73 -7.59 -5.27 14.67
CA HIS A 73 -6.71 -5.73 15.73
C HIS A 73 -5.66 -4.67 16.05
N LEU A 74 -5.84 -4.00 17.19
CA LEU A 74 -4.98 -2.92 17.69
C LEU A 74 -3.97 -3.46 18.70
N THR A 75 -2.75 -2.90 18.70
CA THR A 75 -1.85 -3.07 19.85
C THR A 75 -2.46 -2.39 21.09
N PRO A 76 -2.17 -2.87 22.33
CA PRO A 76 -2.69 -2.24 23.55
C PRO A 76 -2.31 -0.75 23.69
N ALA A 77 -1.16 -0.34 23.14
CA ALA A 77 -0.75 1.07 23.11
C ALA A 77 -1.60 1.90 22.14
N MET A 78 -1.88 1.37 20.94
CA MET A 78 -2.76 2.01 19.96
C MET A 78 -4.19 2.10 20.48
N GLN A 79 -4.74 1.03 21.05
CA GLN A 79 -6.10 1.04 21.61
C GLN A 79 -6.25 2.12 22.68
N ARG A 80 -5.34 2.17 23.67
CA ARG A 80 -5.34 3.23 24.69
C ARG A 80 -5.26 4.62 24.06
N THR A 81 -4.35 4.82 23.11
CA THR A 81 -4.16 6.12 22.43
C THR A 81 -5.44 6.56 21.73
N LEU A 82 -6.04 5.69 20.93
CA LEU A 82 -7.21 6.04 20.14
C LEU A 82 -8.49 6.15 21.00
N MET A 83 -8.62 5.39 22.09
CA MET A 83 -9.72 5.56 23.06
C MET A 83 -9.73 6.97 23.69
N THR A 84 -8.57 7.64 23.83
CA THR A 84 -8.53 9.04 24.29
C THR A 84 -9.09 10.05 23.29
N MET A 85 -9.28 9.64 22.03
CA MET A 85 -9.76 10.51 20.95
C MET A 85 -11.28 10.43 20.78
N ALA A 86 -11.87 9.28 21.12
CA ALA A 86 -13.31 9.08 21.13
C ALA A 86 -13.92 9.76 22.38
N LYS A 87 -14.93 10.61 22.17
CA LYS A 87 -15.69 11.25 23.26
C LYS A 87 -16.76 10.32 23.83
N THR A 88 -17.28 9.41 23.01
CA THR A 88 -18.27 8.41 23.38
C THR A 88 -17.85 7.02 22.86
N PRO A 89 -18.27 5.92 23.51
CA PRO A 89 -18.05 4.57 22.98
C PRO A 89 -18.54 4.46 21.54
N TYR A 90 -17.79 3.72 20.70
CA TYR A 90 -18.11 3.50 19.28
C TYR A 90 -18.21 4.78 18.44
N GLN A 91 -17.70 5.93 18.90
CA GLN A 91 -17.53 7.09 18.04
C GLN A 91 -16.51 6.77 16.95
N GLU A 92 -16.87 7.07 15.70
CA GLU A 92 -15.94 6.98 14.58
C GLU A 92 -14.90 8.08 14.65
N ILE A 93 -13.63 7.70 14.50
CA ILE A 93 -12.52 8.63 14.29
C ILE A 93 -11.86 8.34 12.94
N TYR A 94 -11.19 9.33 12.37
CA TYR A 94 -10.32 9.07 11.23
C TYR A 94 -9.03 8.40 11.70
N GLY A 95 -8.59 7.38 10.97
CA GLY A 95 -7.31 6.73 11.21
C GLY A 95 -6.61 6.34 9.92
N GLU A 96 -5.30 6.51 9.94
CA GLU A 96 -4.35 5.99 8.98
C GLU A 96 -3.44 4.99 9.72
N VAL A 97 -3.45 3.72 9.32
CA VAL A 97 -2.74 2.63 10.01
C VAL A 97 -1.91 1.82 9.02
N PHE A 98 -0.69 1.50 9.43
CA PHE A 98 0.13 0.48 8.77
C PHE A 98 -0.21 -0.89 9.35
N GLY A 99 -0.43 -1.87 8.49
CA GLY A 99 -0.72 -3.23 8.89
C GLY A 99 -0.90 -4.15 7.70
N HIS A 100 -1.45 -5.33 7.96
CA HIS A 100 -1.75 -6.32 6.93
C HIS A 100 -3.11 -6.97 7.21
N LEU A 101 -3.71 -7.57 6.18
CA LEU A 101 -4.94 -8.32 6.31
C LEU A 101 -4.64 -9.78 6.65
N ALA A 102 -5.46 -10.34 7.51
CA ALA A 102 -5.42 -11.74 7.91
C ALA A 102 -6.82 -12.33 7.85
N ILE A 103 -6.89 -13.67 7.77
CA ILE A 103 -8.16 -14.39 7.89
C ILE A 103 -8.72 -14.12 9.31
N PRO A 104 -10.00 -13.75 9.44
CA PRO A 104 -10.62 -13.53 10.74
C PRO A 104 -10.93 -14.87 11.44
N SER A 105 -11.30 -14.80 12.72
CA SER A 105 -11.76 -15.99 13.46
C SER A 105 -13.03 -16.58 12.81
N LEU A 106 -13.11 -17.91 12.75
CA LEU A 106 -14.27 -18.63 12.20
C LEU A 106 -15.44 -18.75 13.18
N THR A 107 -15.19 -18.40 14.44
CA THR A 107 -16.14 -18.53 15.54
C THR A 107 -16.16 -17.26 16.37
N GLY A 108 -17.28 -17.03 17.06
CA GLY A 108 -17.47 -15.90 17.97
C GLY A 108 -18.14 -14.69 17.33
N TYR A 109 -18.18 -13.59 18.08
CA TYR A 109 -18.87 -12.33 17.75
C TYR A 109 -18.25 -11.57 16.55
N ASN A 110 -17.19 -12.12 15.97
CA ASN A 110 -16.31 -11.51 14.98
C ASN A 110 -16.18 -12.39 13.72
N ALA A 111 -17.02 -13.42 13.58
CA ALA A 111 -17.08 -14.29 12.41
C ALA A 111 -17.67 -13.60 11.16
N ASP A 112 -18.39 -12.48 11.33
CA ASP A 112 -19.05 -11.77 10.23
C ASP A 112 -18.11 -10.90 9.37
N PHE A 113 -16.87 -10.68 9.84
CA PHE A 113 -15.90 -9.89 9.08
C PHE A 113 -15.28 -10.71 7.95
N GLN A 114 -15.09 -10.11 6.79
CA GLN A 114 -14.41 -10.76 5.66
C GLN A 114 -12.89 -10.83 5.83
N ALA A 115 -12.32 -9.93 6.63
CA ALA A 115 -10.90 -9.91 6.97
C ALA A 115 -10.66 -9.25 8.34
N MET A 116 -9.52 -9.57 8.95
CA MET A 116 -8.98 -8.87 10.10
C MET A 116 -7.81 -8.00 9.67
N LEU A 117 -7.86 -6.71 9.99
CA LEU A 117 -6.75 -5.77 9.83
C LEU A 117 -5.86 -5.82 11.07
N VAL A 118 -4.72 -6.48 10.95
CA VAL A 118 -3.69 -6.56 11.99
C VAL A 118 -2.80 -5.33 11.89
N THR A 119 -2.96 -4.42 12.85
CA THR A 119 -2.22 -3.16 12.85
C THR A 119 -0.85 -3.30 13.49
N LYS A 120 0.12 -2.60 12.92
CA LYS A 120 1.48 -2.49 13.45
C LYS A 120 1.78 -1.11 13.98
N GLN A 121 1.34 -0.07 13.27
CA GLN A 121 1.67 1.32 13.61
C GLN A 121 0.55 2.27 13.16
N LEU A 122 0.36 3.35 13.90
CA LEU A 122 -0.39 4.51 13.41
C LEU A 122 0.48 5.31 12.43
N ASN A 123 -0.15 5.92 11.43
CA ASN A 123 0.43 7.01 10.66
C ASN A 123 -0.15 8.35 11.11
N TYR A 124 -1.46 8.40 11.30
CA TYR A 124 -2.19 9.59 11.73
C TYR A 124 -3.59 9.22 12.27
N ALA A 125 -4.12 9.99 13.21
CA ALA A 125 -5.52 9.91 13.63
C ALA A 125 -6.07 11.28 14.04
N THR A 126 -7.36 11.50 13.82
CA THR A 126 -8.10 12.72 14.22
C THR A 126 -9.58 12.42 14.46
N PRO A 127 -10.30 13.15 15.33
CA PRO A 127 -11.72 12.88 15.64
C PRO A 127 -12.70 13.09 14.48
N ASP A 128 -12.36 13.91 13.47
CA ASP A 128 -13.26 14.23 12.36
C ASP A 128 -13.14 13.22 11.21
N SER A 129 -13.89 12.13 11.29
CA SER A 129 -13.83 11.00 10.36
C SER A 129 -14.35 11.34 8.95
N LEU A 130 -15.49 12.01 8.85
CA LEU A 130 -16.18 12.30 7.58
C LEU A 130 -15.41 13.31 6.73
N LYS A 131 -14.96 14.42 7.34
CA LYS A 131 -14.16 15.42 6.62
C LYS A 131 -12.83 14.83 6.19
N SER A 132 -12.18 14.04 7.05
CA SER A 132 -10.87 13.46 6.73
C SER A 132 -10.94 12.38 5.64
N CYS A 133 -12.03 11.61 5.55
CA CYS A 133 -12.20 10.65 4.45
C CYS A 133 -12.52 11.30 3.09
N SER A 134 -13.12 12.51 3.08
CA SER A 134 -13.37 13.26 1.84
C SER A 134 -12.17 14.08 1.36
N GLN A 135 -11.13 14.24 2.20
CA GLN A 135 -9.90 14.93 1.81
C GLN A 135 -9.09 14.15 0.78
N ALA A 136 -8.53 14.89 -0.18
CA ALA A 136 -7.53 14.39 -1.11
C ALA A 136 -6.35 13.75 -0.36
N TYR A 137 -5.68 12.82 -1.04
CA TYR A 137 -4.48 12.19 -0.51
C TYR A 137 -3.44 13.23 -0.12
N GLN A 138 -2.84 13.02 1.04
CA GLN A 138 -1.87 13.90 1.64
C GLN A 138 -0.46 13.35 1.38
N PRO A 139 0.48 14.21 0.98
CA PRO A 139 1.90 13.87 0.93
C PRO A 139 2.47 13.59 2.33
N THR A 140 3.70 13.06 2.37
CA THR A 140 4.47 13.04 3.62
C THR A 140 4.65 14.47 4.13
N GLN A 141 4.37 14.67 5.41
CA GLN A 141 4.38 15.99 6.05
C GLN A 141 5.03 15.90 7.43
N ALA A 142 5.76 16.94 7.81
CA ALA A 142 6.34 17.11 9.12
C ALA A 142 6.22 18.56 9.58
N SER A 143 6.01 18.80 10.87
CA SER A 143 5.92 20.15 11.42
C SER A 143 6.25 20.20 12.91
N GLY A 144 6.75 21.34 13.36
CA GLY A 144 6.91 21.66 14.78
C GLY A 144 6.25 22.99 15.14
N ILE A 145 5.94 23.18 16.42
CA ILE A 145 5.21 24.36 16.93
C ILE A 145 6.15 25.36 17.60
N LYS A 146 7.24 24.90 18.23
CA LYS A 146 8.19 25.77 18.96
C LYS A 146 9.64 25.42 18.61
N PRO A 147 10.28 26.14 17.67
CA PRO A 147 9.70 27.17 16.80
C PRO A 147 8.75 26.57 15.76
N VAL A 148 7.90 27.40 15.13
CA VAL A 148 7.01 26.94 14.04
C VAL A 148 7.84 26.64 12.80
N TRP A 149 7.69 25.42 12.27
CA TRP A 149 8.27 25.02 10.99
C TRP A 149 7.43 23.93 10.34
N SER A 150 7.52 23.78 9.02
CA SER A 150 6.86 22.69 8.29
C SER A 150 7.68 22.22 7.09
N VAL A 151 7.49 20.96 6.72
CA VAL A 151 8.05 20.33 5.52
C VAL A 151 6.97 19.45 4.90
N MET A 152 6.77 19.57 3.59
CA MET A 152 5.86 18.74 2.80
C MET A 152 6.57 18.18 1.57
N LEU A 153 6.45 16.87 1.32
CA LEU A 153 7.14 16.17 0.24
C LEU A 153 6.15 15.69 -0.82
N SER A 154 6.20 16.27 -2.01
CA SER A 154 5.35 15.87 -3.15
C SER A 154 6.22 15.50 -4.35
N GLY A 155 6.37 14.20 -4.60
CA GLY A 155 7.32 13.69 -5.59
C GLY A 155 8.75 14.12 -5.25
N GLN A 156 9.44 14.77 -6.20
CA GLN A 156 10.79 15.32 -5.97
C GLN A 156 10.81 16.74 -5.38
N LYS A 157 9.64 17.37 -5.20
CA LYS A 157 9.54 18.73 -4.65
C LYS A 157 9.35 18.67 -3.14
N VAL A 158 10.13 19.48 -2.43
CA VAL A 158 10.00 19.67 -0.99
C VAL A 158 9.62 21.12 -0.72
N ILE A 159 8.48 21.36 -0.11
CA ILE A 159 8.06 22.69 0.32
C ILE A 159 8.37 22.80 1.81
N ALA A 160 9.24 23.72 2.19
CA ALA A 160 9.67 23.94 3.55
C ALA A 160 9.36 25.36 4.00
N THR A 161 8.86 25.50 5.23
CA THR A 161 8.65 26.79 5.88
C THR A 161 9.47 26.81 7.15
N LEU A 162 10.52 27.62 7.17
CA LEU A 162 11.39 27.79 8.34
C LEU A 162 10.88 28.91 9.26
N PRO A 163 11.29 28.94 10.54
CA PRO A 163 10.84 29.97 11.47
C PRO A 163 11.12 31.38 10.95
N GLY A 164 10.07 32.20 10.86
CA GLY A 164 10.15 33.59 10.38
C GLY A 164 10.42 33.73 8.88
N GLN A 165 10.34 32.66 8.09
CA GLN A 165 10.59 32.68 6.65
C GLN A 165 9.33 32.31 5.85
N THR A 166 9.30 32.74 4.60
CA THR A 166 8.30 32.30 3.62
C THR A 166 8.60 30.89 3.11
N ASN A 167 7.67 30.31 2.36
CA ASN A 167 7.84 28.98 1.78
C ASN A 167 9.04 28.94 0.83
N GLN A 168 9.91 27.96 1.06
CA GLN A 168 11.05 27.64 0.24
C GLN A 168 10.79 26.33 -0.51
N GLN A 169 11.23 26.28 -1.77
CA GLN A 169 11.23 25.05 -2.54
C GLN A 169 12.62 24.44 -2.52
N TRP A 170 12.72 23.22 -2.02
CA TRP A 170 13.93 22.39 -2.07
C TRP A 170 13.68 21.18 -2.98
N HIS A 171 14.76 20.49 -3.34
CA HIS A 171 14.71 19.26 -4.13
C HIS A 171 15.01 18.05 -3.26
N LEU A 172 14.20 17.00 -3.38
CA LEU A 172 14.49 15.71 -2.77
C LEU A 172 15.59 15.02 -3.58
N GLN A 173 16.69 14.67 -2.92
CA GLN A 173 17.84 14.02 -3.54
C GLN A 173 17.79 12.51 -3.33
N GLN A 174 17.45 12.07 -2.12
CA GLN A 174 17.45 10.66 -1.77
C GLN A 174 16.47 10.37 -0.62
N ILE A 175 15.89 9.17 -0.66
CA ILE A 175 15.15 8.59 0.46
C ILE A 175 15.91 7.35 0.93
N GLN A 176 16.21 7.27 2.23
CA GLN A 176 16.75 6.09 2.86
C GLN A 176 15.72 5.52 3.84
N THR A 177 15.42 4.23 3.69
CA THR A 177 14.36 3.53 4.39
C THR A 177 14.98 2.41 5.21
N GLN A 178 14.87 2.52 6.53
CA GLN A 178 15.30 1.51 7.51
C GLN A 178 14.09 1.02 8.31
N ALA A 179 14.24 -0.05 9.10
CA ALA A 179 13.12 -0.61 9.86
C ALA A 179 12.54 0.39 10.89
N ASP A 180 13.39 1.25 11.43
CA ASP A 180 13.15 2.19 12.53
C ASP A 180 13.29 3.66 12.10
N ARG A 181 13.50 3.93 10.81
CA ARG A 181 13.81 5.29 10.34
C ARG A 181 13.45 5.50 8.87
N ARG A 182 13.04 6.73 8.54
CA ARG A 182 12.99 7.26 7.18
C ARG A 182 13.83 8.53 7.14
N LEU A 183 14.83 8.58 6.27
CA LEU A 183 15.68 9.75 6.07
C LEU A 183 15.46 10.31 4.67
N TYR A 184 15.08 11.58 4.60
CA TYR A 184 14.92 12.33 3.36
C TYR A 184 16.07 13.32 3.25
N LEU A 185 16.95 13.13 2.29
CA LEU A 185 18.04 14.06 1.96
C LEU A 185 17.53 15.05 0.93
N THR A 186 17.70 16.33 1.20
CA THR A 186 17.25 17.42 0.33
C THR A 186 18.41 18.33 -0.04
N SER A 187 18.20 19.15 -1.07
CA SER A 187 19.18 20.13 -1.53
C SER A 187 19.59 21.17 -0.48
N GLN A 188 18.87 21.29 0.64
CA GLN A 188 19.12 22.29 1.69
C GLN A 188 19.25 21.67 3.10
N GLY A 189 19.06 20.36 3.26
CA GLY A 189 19.10 19.74 4.57
C GLY A 189 18.62 18.28 4.59
N GLN A 190 18.20 17.83 5.76
CA GLN A 190 17.69 16.47 5.94
C GLN A 190 16.49 16.44 6.87
N LEU A 191 15.48 15.64 6.53
CA LEU A 191 14.35 15.33 7.38
C LEU A 191 14.44 13.85 7.80
N SER A 192 14.55 13.60 9.09
CA SER A 192 14.55 12.26 9.67
C SER A 192 13.22 12.01 10.38
N LEU A 193 12.55 10.92 10.04
CA LEU A 193 11.33 10.47 10.71
C LEU A 193 11.57 9.14 11.43
N THR A 194 11.14 9.06 12.67
CA THR A 194 11.24 7.87 13.52
C THR A 194 9.83 7.41 13.91
N PRO A 195 9.50 6.11 13.81
CA PRO A 195 8.17 5.59 14.09
C PRO A 195 7.90 5.63 15.61
N GLU A 196 7.26 6.70 16.03
CA GLU A 196 6.95 6.97 17.43
C GLU A 196 5.74 7.90 17.49
N THR A 197 4.80 7.60 18.39
CA THR A 197 3.59 8.40 18.59
C THR A 197 3.95 9.82 19.00
N CYS A 198 3.49 10.81 18.23
CA CYS A 198 3.72 12.22 18.46
C CYS A 198 2.39 12.98 18.53
N ARG A 199 2.22 13.84 19.54
CA ARG A 199 1.00 14.64 19.74
C ARG A 199 1.35 16.12 19.81
N PRO A 200 1.15 16.88 18.73
CA PRO A 200 1.40 18.32 18.76
C PRO A 200 0.32 19.07 19.57
N ASP A 201 -0.87 18.49 19.68
CA ASP A 201 -2.00 18.96 20.47
C ASP A 201 -2.81 17.77 21.04
N LYS A 202 -3.94 18.05 21.71
CA LYS A 202 -4.78 17.01 22.33
C LYS A 202 -5.63 16.21 21.34
N SER A 203 -5.91 16.77 20.16
CA SER A 203 -6.86 16.26 19.19
C SER A 203 -6.23 15.34 18.14
N GLN A 204 -4.99 15.60 17.72
CA GLN A 204 -4.33 14.86 16.66
C GLN A 204 -3.26 13.93 17.21
N VAL A 205 -3.15 12.77 16.58
CA VAL A 205 -2.07 11.81 16.83
C VAL A 205 -1.33 11.59 15.53
N TYR A 206 -0.02 11.75 15.56
CA TYR A 206 0.90 11.47 14.48
C TYR A 206 1.69 10.21 14.81
N GLY A 207 1.92 9.38 13.81
CA GLY A 207 2.64 8.11 13.96
C GLY A 207 4.16 8.23 13.99
N TRP A 208 4.68 9.44 13.74
CA TRP A 208 6.11 9.67 13.58
C TRP A 208 6.55 10.92 14.34
N THR A 209 7.73 10.85 14.94
CA THR A 209 8.50 12.02 15.36
C THR A 209 9.40 12.47 14.22
N ALA A 210 9.66 13.77 14.16
CA ALA A 210 10.40 14.40 13.08
C ALA A 210 11.60 15.18 13.62
N THR A 211 12.75 15.04 12.95
CA THR A 211 13.93 15.88 13.13
C THR A 211 14.31 16.51 11.79
N LEU A 212 14.13 17.82 11.66
CA LEU A 212 14.64 18.60 10.53
C LEU A 212 16.02 19.16 10.88
N THR A 213 17.02 18.86 10.06
CA THR A 213 18.35 19.48 10.14
C THR A 213 18.58 20.38 8.94
N HIS A 214 18.81 21.66 9.19
CA HIS A 214 19.06 22.68 8.16
C HIS A 214 20.09 23.67 8.71
N ASN A 215 21.17 23.96 7.96
CA ASN A 215 22.29 24.80 8.40
C ASN A 215 22.82 24.46 9.80
N LYS A 216 23.07 23.17 10.06
CA LYS A 216 23.51 22.60 11.36
C LYS A 216 22.51 22.77 12.52
N GLN A 217 21.37 23.44 12.32
CA GLN A 217 20.33 23.57 13.33
C GLN A 217 19.35 22.40 13.23
N ARG A 218 19.03 21.81 14.38
CA ARG A 218 18.03 20.74 14.52
C ARG A 218 16.72 21.31 15.05
N ARG A 219 15.61 20.87 14.46
CA ARG A 219 14.25 21.20 14.89
C ARG A 219 13.45 19.92 15.02
N TYR A 220 12.63 19.85 16.07
CA TYR A 220 11.83 18.67 16.40
C TYR A 220 10.35 18.93 16.16
N GLY A 221 9.60 17.87 15.90
CA GLY A 221 8.18 17.96 15.59
C GLY A 221 7.52 16.60 15.39
N CYS A 222 6.30 16.63 14.87
CA CYS A 222 5.53 15.46 14.50
C CYS A 222 5.48 15.30 12.99
N ALA A 223 5.27 14.08 12.52
CA ALA A 223 5.14 13.78 11.10
C ALA A 223 4.15 12.65 10.81
N ARG A 224 3.70 12.63 9.57
CA ARG A 224 2.99 11.51 8.96
C ARG A 224 3.61 11.22 7.60
N LEU A 225 3.65 9.94 7.23
CA LEU A 225 3.96 9.53 5.86
C LEU A 225 2.77 9.84 4.96
N SER A 226 3.02 9.86 3.64
CA SER A 226 1.96 10.02 2.66
C SER A 226 0.86 8.98 2.88
N ASN A 227 -0.40 9.42 2.78
CA ASN A 227 -1.54 8.53 3.01
C ASN A 227 -2.02 7.77 1.77
N ILE A 228 -1.12 7.57 0.81
CA ILE A 228 -1.34 6.83 -0.43
C ILE A 228 -0.98 5.37 -0.18
N ASP A 229 -1.94 4.47 -0.46
CA ASP A 229 -1.66 3.04 -0.54
C ASP A 229 -0.75 2.75 -1.74
N ALA A 230 0.45 2.24 -1.44
CA ALA A 230 1.46 1.89 -2.44
C ALA A 230 1.03 0.72 -3.34
N SER A 231 0.07 -0.10 -2.90
CA SER A 231 -0.45 -1.25 -3.63
C SER A 231 -1.62 -0.91 -4.57
N ARG A 232 -2.03 0.37 -4.65
CA ARG A 232 -3.15 0.81 -5.51
C ARG A 232 -2.97 0.45 -6.99
N SER A 233 -1.75 0.22 -7.46
CA SER A 233 -1.48 -0.24 -8.84
C SER A 233 -2.05 -1.65 -9.14
N TRP A 234 -2.39 -2.43 -8.11
CA TRP A 234 -3.03 -3.74 -8.23
C TRP A 234 -4.55 -3.65 -8.46
N VAL A 235 -5.17 -2.53 -8.09
CA VAL A 235 -6.61 -2.30 -8.29
C VAL A 235 -6.98 -2.45 -9.77
N GLY A 236 -8.06 -3.18 -10.03
CA GLY A 236 -8.57 -3.39 -11.38
C GLY A 236 -9.50 -4.59 -11.48
N THR A 237 -10.07 -4.73 -12.67
CA THR A 237 -10.76 -5.94 -13.12
C THR A 237 -9.79 -6.75 -13.96
N TYR A 238 -9.72 -8.06 -13.71
CA TYR A 238 -8.92 -9.00 -14.46
C TYR A 238 -9.81 -10.15 -14.92
N PHE A 239 -9.71 -10.55 -16.18
CA PHE A 239 -10.61 -11.55 -16.74
C PHE A 239 -9.85 -12.63 -17.50
N ALA A 240 -10.45 -13.82 -17.58
CA ALA A 240 -10.02 -14.89 -18.46
C ALA A 240 -11.23 -15.64 -19.00
N SER A 241 -11.13 -16.10 -20.24
CA SER A 241 -12.05 -17.08 -20.82
C SER A 241 -11.30 -18.38 -21.04
N SER A 242 -11.96 -19.51 -20.81
CA SER A 242 -11.35 -20.82 -21.04
C SER A 242 -10.99 -20.99 -22.53
N THR A 243 -9.74 -21.36 -22.80
CA THR A 243 -9.26 -21.65 -24.16
C THR A 243 -9.64 -23.05 -24.65
N LYS A 244 -10.15 -23.90 -23.76
CA LYS A 244 -10.59 -25.28 -24.07
C LYS A 244 -12.11 -25.40 -24.20
N SER A 245 -12.86 -24.49 -23.58
CA SER A 245 -14.32 -24.52 -23.56
C SER A 245 -14.85 -23.10 -23.53
N ASN A 246 -15.57 -22.67 -24.56
CA ASN A 246 -16.15 -21.32 -24.62
C ASN A 246 -17.28 -21.10 -23.60
N ASN A 247 -17.55 -22.08 -22.74
CA ASN A 247 -18.64 -22.10 -21.78
C ASN A 247 -18.25 -21.60 -20.38
N PHE A 248 -17.02 -21.13 -20.16
CA PHE A 248 -16.52 -20.74 -18.84
C PHE A 248 -15.62 -19.50 -18.88
N SER A 249 -15.87 -18.55 -17.97
CA SER A 249 -15.02 -17.39 -17.75
C SER A 249 -14.86 -17.07 -16.26
N VAL A 250 -13.72 -16.46 -15.92
CA VAL A 250 -13.37 -16.01 -14.58
C VAL A 250 -13.11 -14.51 -14.61
N THR A 251 -13.74 -13.76 -13.72
CA THR A 251 -13.49 -12.33 -13.52
C THR A 251 -13.11 -12.07 -12.07
N LEU A 252 -11.93 -11.51 -11.85
CA LEU A 252 -11.42 -11.08 -10.55
C LEU A 252 -11.44 -9.56 -10.45
N HIS A 253 -12.12 -9.04 -9.43
CA HIS A 253 -12.05 -7.64 -9.04
C HIS A 253 -11.17 -7.49 -7.81
N LEU A 254 -10.17 -6.61 -7.91
CA LEU A 254 -9.38 -6.11 -6.80
C LEU A 254 -9.79 -4.66 -6.52
N TYR A 255 -10.57 -4.42 -5.46
CA TYR A 255 -11.12 -3.10 -5.15
C TYR A 255 -10.14 -2.23 -4.35
N PRO A 256 -10.23 -0.88 -4.44
CA PRO A 256 -9.37 0.05 -3.70
C PRO A 256 -9.45 -0.05 -2.17
N ASP A 257 -10.49 -0.70 -1.65
CA ASP A 257 -10.71 -0.89 -0.23
C ASP A 257 -10.10 -2.19 0.29
N HIS A 258 -9.34 -2.91 -0.54
CA HIS A 258 -8.77 -4.23 -0.29
C HIS A 258 -9.77 -5.39 -0.27
N SER A 259 -11.03 -5.17 -0.61
CA SER A 259 -11.95 -6.28 -0.89
C SER A 259 -11.67 -6.90 -2.25
N ALA A 260 -11.91 -8.20 -2.36
CA ALA A 260 -11.79 -8.97 -3.59
C ALA A 260 -13.11 -9.67 -3.91
N ARG A 261 -13.40 -9.80 -5.20
CA ARG A 261 -14.54 -10.59 -5.68
C ARG A 261 -14.13 -11.38 -6.90
N THR A 262 -14.37 -12.69 -6.91
CA THR A 262 -14.26 -13.52 -8.13
C THR A 262 -15.64 -13.96 -8.58
N LEU A 263 -15.88 -13.84 -9.87
CA LEU A 263 -17.08 -14.32 -10.55
C LEU A 263 -16.68 -15.45 -11.49
N TYR A 264 -17.38 -16.56 -11.38
CA TYR A 264 -17.29 -17.68 -12.31
C TYR A 264 -18.58 -17.73 -13.11
N THR A 265 -18.48 -17.54 -14.42
CA THR A 265 -19.64 -17.55 -15.30
C THR A 265 -19.58 -18.79 -16.17
N TYR A 266 -20.68 -19.53 -16.20
CA TYR A 266 -20.87 -20.63 -17.14
C TYR A 266 -21.95 -20.23 -18.16
N THR A 267 -21.76 -20.50 -19.45
CA THR A 267 -22.75 -20.10 -20.48
C THR A 267 -24.12 -20.74 -20.29
N ASN A 268 -24.19 -21.85 -19.57
CA ASN A 268 -25.41 -22.62 -19.34
C ASN A 268 -26.05 -22.31 -17.97
N ASP A 269 -25.43 -21.45 -17.15
CA ASP A 269 -25.94 -21.08 -15.84
C ASP A 269 -26.50 -19.65 -15.89
N PRO A 270 -27.76 -19.41 -15.47
CA PRO A 270 -28.34 -18.08 -15.44
C PRO A 270 -27.63 -17.11 -14.47
N ALA A 271 -26.86 -17.59 -13.49
CA ALA A 271 -26.17 -16.74 -12.52
C ALA A 271 -24.69 -17.11 -12.33
N PRO A 272 -23.79 -16.14 -12.15
CA PRO A 272 -22.40 -16.44 -11.85
C PRO A 272 -22.25 -16.98 -10.42
N LEU A 273 -21.30 -17.90 -10.22
CA LEU A 273 -20.83 -18.23 -8.88
C LEU A 273 -19.96 -17.10 -8.36
N ILE A 274 -20.19 -16.68 -7.11
CA ILE A 274 -19.52 -15.52 -6.52
C ILE A 274 -18.71 -15.95 -5.30
N GLU A 275 -17.43 -15.61 -5.35
CA GLU A 275 -16.54 -15.62 -4.19
C GLU A 275 -16.23 -14.18 -3.75
N THR A 276 -16.21 -13.95 -2.44
CA THR A 276 -15.83 -12.66 -1.84
C THR A 276 -14.80 -12.85 -0.74
N GLY A 277 -13.93 -11.85 -0.58
CA GLY A 277 -12.92 -11.81 0.46
C GLY A 277 -12.04 -10.57 0.33
N PHE A 278 -10.72 -10.73 0.43
CA PHE A 278 -9.78 -9.62 0.43
C PHE A 278 -8.52 -9.88 -0.41
N TRP A 279 -7.77 -8.83 -0.68
CA TRP A 279 -6.46 -8.91 -1.34
C TRP A 279 -5.43 -8.01 -0.68
N GLN A 280 -4.16 -8.39 -0.79
CA GLN A 280 -3.03 -7.57 -0.35
C GLN A 280 -1.77 -7.88 -1.17
N ALA A 281 -0.97 -6.86 -1.44
CA ALA A 281 0.31 -7.06 -2.11
C ALA A 281 1.31 -7.74 -1.17
N LEU A 282 1.99 -8.76 -1.67
CA LEU A 282 3.06 -9.46 -0.93
C LEU A 282 4.44 -8.89 -1.25
N ASN A 283 4.58 -8.28 -2.44
CA ASN A 283 5.73 -7.54 -2.91
C ASN A 283 5.33 -6.78 -4.20
N ASP A 284 6.29 -6.23 -4.92
CA ASP A 284 6.03 -5.42 -6.12
C ASP A 284 5.43 -6.21 -7.29
N HIS A 285 5.54 -7.54 -7.28
CA HIS A 285 5.15 -8.40 -8.41
C HIS A 285 4.27 -9.59 -8.00
N GLN A 286 3.88 -9.70 -6.73
CA GLN A 286 2.93 -10.71 -6.24
C GLN A 286 1.83 -10.12 -5.37
N VAL A 287 0.62 -10.64 -5.56
CA VAL A 287 -0.57 -10.29 -4.78
C VAL A 287 -1.23 -11.56 -4.24
N GLN A 288 -1.59 -11.51 -2.96
CA GLN A 288 -2.42 -12.53 -2.34
C GLN A 288 -3.89 -12.16 -2.52
N VAL A 289 -4.69 -13.15 -2.92
CA VAL A 289 -6.15 -13.05 -2.95
C VAL A 289 -6.68 -14.16 -2.05
N VAL A 290 -7.46 -13.78 -1.05
CA VAL A 290 -8.09 -14.70 -0.09
C VAL A 290 -9.59 -14.53 -0.19
N MET A 291 -10.28 -15.60 -0.58
CA MET A 291 -11.74 -15.68 -0.54
C MET A 291 -12.16 -16.34 0.76
N THR A 292 -13.14 -15.76 1.43
CA THR A 292 -13.67 -16.24 2.72
C THR A 292 -15.13 -16.67 2.60
N GLN A 293 -15.79 -16.31 1.50
CA GLN A 293 -17.17 -16.67 1.22
C GLN A 293 -17.33 -17.15 -0.22
N HIS A 294 -18.13 -18.19 -0.41
CA HIS A 294 -18.62 -18.70 -1.69
C HIS A 294 -20.14 -18.79 -1.61
N GLN A 295 -20.87 -18.08 -2.46
CA GLN A 295 -22.35 -18.01 -2.40
C GLN A 295 -22.88 -17.69 -0.98
N GLN A 296 -22.23 -16.73 -0.30
CA GLN A 296 -22.52 -16.34 1.09
C GLN A 296 -22.27 -17.42 2.15
N GLN A 297 -21.80 -18.61 1.77
CA GLN A 297 -21.35 -19.64 2.67
C GLN A 297 -19.85 -19.52 2.90
N TYR A 298 -19.38 -19.87 4.10
CA TYR A 298 -17.97 -19.80 4.40
C TYR A 298 -17.17 -20.79 3.54
N LEU A 299 -16.18 -20.29 2.80
CA LEU A 299 -15.21 -21.08 2.06
C LEU A 299 -13.88 -20.33 2.07
N LEU A 300 -12.84 -20.95 2.62
CA LEU A 300 -11.50 -20.40 2.58
C LEU A 300 -10.78 -20.87 1.33
N SER A 301 -10.55 -19.96 0.39
CA SER A 301 -9.68 -20.17 -0.76
C SER A 301 -8.57 -19.11 -0.80
N GLN A 302 -7.36 -19.50 -1.16
CA GLN A 302 -6.22 -18.60 -1.29
C GLN A 302 -5.47 -18.84 -2.59
N ARG A 303 -5.10 -17.74 -3.25
CA ARG A 303 -4.31 -17.73 -4.48
C ARG A 303 -3.22 -16.66 -4.34
N ILE A 304 -2.02 -16.97 -4.81
CA ILE A 304 -0.95 -15.98 -4.98
C ILE A 304 -0.74 -15.79 -6.47
N PHE A 305 -1.05 -14.59 -6.96
CA PHE A 305 -0.82 -14.23 -8.34
C PHE A 305 0.52 -13.53 -8.48
N SER A 306 1.29 -13.93 -9.49
CA SER A 306 2.45 -13.17 -9.97
C SER A 306 2.02 -12.28 -11.13
N ARG A 307 2.56 -11.07 -11.19
CA ARG A 307 2.23 -10.07 -12.21
C ARG A 307 3.30 -10.01 -13.29
N ASP A 308 2.84 -10.07 -14.53
CA ASP A 308 3.66 -9.82 -15.73
C ASP A 308 2.92 -8.81 -16.61
N GLY A 309 3.36 -7.56 -16.55
CA GLY A 309 2.68 -6.41 -17.16
C GLY A 309 1.21 -6.30 -16.70
N ASP A 310 0.30 -6.53 -17.64
CA ASP A 310 -1.15 -6.48 -17.45
C ASP A 310 -1.77 -7.85 -17.12
N LYS A 311 -0.96 -8.89 -16.91
CA LYS A 311 -1.42 -10.25 -16.59
C LYS A 311 -1.20 -10.58 -15.12
N LEU A 312 -2.12 -11.34 -14.56
CA LEU A 312 -1.97 -12.05 -13.28
C LEU A 312 -1.95 -13.54 -13.56
N HIS A 313 -0.95 -14.24 -13.04
CA HIS A 313 -0.82 -15.68 -13.22
C HIS A 313 -0.65 -16.40 -11.88
N THR A 314 -1.37 -17.51 -11.70
CA THR A 314 -1.17 -18.44 -10.60
C THR A 314 -1.27 -19.88 -11.11
N GLN A 315 -0.48 -20.78 -10.54
CA GLN A 315 -0.52 -22.22 -10.85
C GLN A 315 -1.22 -23.02 -9.76
N LYS A 316 -1.42 -22.43 -8.58
CA LYS A 316 -1.91 -23.15 -7.41
C LYS A 316 -3.01 -22.36 -6.71
N GLU A 317 -3.83 -23.11 -6.01
CA GLU A 317 -4.84 -22.59 -5.10
C GLU A 317 -4.82 -23.44 -3.84
N GLN A 318 -5.01 -22.81 -2.69
CA GLN A 318 -5.26 -23.51 -1.44
C GLN A 318 -6.75 -23.40 -1.12
N VAL A 319 -7.42 -24.54 -0.90
CA VAL A 319 -8.81 -24.57 -0.40
C VAL A 319 -8.80 -25.29 0.94
N GLY A 320 -9.21 -24.57 1.99
CA GLY A 320 -9.04 -25.01 3.37
C GLY A 320 -7.55 -25.25 3.69
N ALA A 321 -7.21 -26.48 4.06
CA ALA A 321 -5.83 -26.88 4.38
C ALA A 321 -5.07 -27.49 3.20
N GLN A 322 -5.73 -27.71 2.05
CA GLN A 322 -5.16 -28.47 0.94
C GLN A 322 -4.78 -27.55 -0.22
N ILE A 323 -3.58 -27.76 -0.77
CA ILE A 323 -3.08 -27.05 -1.95
C ILE A 323 -3.33 -27.90 -3.19
N TYR A 324 -3.92 -27.29 -4.20
CA TYR A 324 -4.26 -27.89 -5.48
C TYR A 324 -3.47 -27.21 -6.60
N GLN A 325 -3.06 -28.00 -7.58
CA GLN A 325 -2.59 -27.48 -8.87
C GLN A 325 -3.82 -27.08 -9.69
N ILE A 326 -3.80 -25.86 -10.23
CA ILE A 326 -4.81 -25.43 -11.18
C ILE A 326 -4.49 -26.08 -12.52
N ASN A 327 -5.48 -26.78 -13.07
CA ASN A 327 -5.32 -27.53 -14.31
C ASN A 327 -4.81 -26.67 -15.48
N ASN A 328 -4.20 -27.32 -16.48
CA ASN A 328 -3.75 -26.70 -17.73
C ASN A 328 -2.68 -25.60 -17.58
N GLY A 329 -1.80 -25.74 -16.59
CA GLY A 329 -0.68 -24.82 -16.39
C GLY A 329 -1.04 -23.55 -15.63
N GLY A 330 -2.24 -23.47 -15.03
CA GLY A 330 -2.64 -22.38 -14.14
C GLY A 330 -3.77 -21.51 -14.67
N LEU A 331 -4.09 -20.48 -13.89
CA LEU A 331 -5.04 -19.43 -14.21
C LEU A 331 -4.26 -18.16 -14.61
N THR A 332 -4.48 -17.68 -15.83
CA THR A 332 -3.94 -16.40 -16.30
C THR A 332 -5.08 -15.44 -16.55
N LEU A 333 -5.13 -14.34 -15.79
CA LEU A 333 -6.11 -13.27 -15.91
C LEU A 333 -5.48 -12.04 -16.58
N TYR A 334 -6.22 -11.40 -17.47
CA TYR A 334 -5.80 -10.21 -18.20
C TYR A 334 -6.52 -9.00 -17.65
N ARG A 335 -5.80 -7.93 -17.34
CA ARG A 335 -6.39 -6.67 -16.91
C ARG A 335 -7.30 -6.13 -18.00
N GLU A 336 -8.52 -5.77 -17.60
CA GLU A 336 -9.46 -5.07 -18.47
C GLU A 336 -8.90 -3.68 -18.83
N LYS A 337 -8.82 -3.39 -20.13
CA LYS A 337 -8.41 -2.06 -20.61
C LYS A 337 -9.53 -1.08 -20.33
N LYS A 338 -9.20 0.04 -19.70
CA LYS A 338 -10.13 1.15 -19.48
C LYS A 338 -10.34 1.96 -20.75
#